data_AF-A0A7J2RAE4-F1
#
_entry.id   AF-A0A7J2RAE4-F1
#
_cell.length_a   1.000
_cell.length_b   1.000
_cell.length_c   1.000
_cell.angle_alpha   90.00
_cell.angle_beta   90.00
_cell.angle_gamma   90.00
#
_symmetry.space_group_name_H-M   'P 1'
#
loop_
_entity.id
_entity.type
_entity.pdbx_description
1 polymer ?
#
loop_
_entity_poly.entity_id
_entity_poly.type
_entity_poly.pdbx_seq_one_letter_code
_entity_poly.pdbx_strand_id
1 'polypeptide(L)'
;MAKLNKTQLVAELKKLGVEVDPAKKLTNPKLEKMLAKAEGESSGSEEDTESRETPARLKPDAPAKSEASASVTAKGDYLQKYQYGKDVPLGDPSTNPSPGSKAYRMKQALLKQEPVKIIVMREPGEAPSILKSINLNGYRLDLPKQEYLEVPEQIARIIMKSQKQQDEALKFMRIDIADDKTKKQLGA
;
A
#
# COMPACT_ATOMS: atom_id res chain seq x y z
N MET A 1 32.54 -5.31 26.37
CA MET A 1 31.81 -6.54 26.00
C MET A 1 32.81 -7.54 25.45
N ALA A 2 32.97 -8.70 26.08
CA ALA A 2 33.85 -9.74 25.56
C ALA A 2 33.26 -10.28 24.25
N LYS A 3 34.05 -10.30 23.17
CA LYS A 3 33.61 -10.87 21.90
C LYS A 3 33.59 -12.39 22.06
N LEU A 4 32.41 -13.00 22.00
CA LEU A 4 32.26 -14.44 22.03
C LEU A 4 32.88 -15.05 20.76
N ASN A 5 33.55 -16.20 20.94
CA ASN A 5 34.10 -16.94 19.82
C ASN A 5 32.97 -17.62 19.02
N LYS A 6 33.20 -17.90 17.73
CA LYS A 6 32.20 -18.51 16.83
C LYS A 6 31.61 -19.81 17.39
N THR A 7 32.42 -20.62 18.07
CA THR A 7 32.01 -21.87 18.70
C THR A 7 31.04 -21.65 19.86
N GLN A 8 31.22 -20.57 20.62
CA GLN A 8 30.37 -20.20 21.75
C GLN A 8 29.01 -19.70 21.27
N LEU A 9 28.97 -18.87 20.22
CA LEU A 9 27.72 -18.37 19.62
C LEU A 9 26.83 -19.50 19.06
N VAL A 10 27.43 -20.52 18.43
CA VAL A 10 26.69 -21.68 17.94
C VAL A 10 26.16 -22.54 19.10
N ALA A 11 26.92 -22.66 20.19
CA ALA A 11 26.48 -23.40 21.38
C ALA A 11 25.30 -22.70 22.08
N GLU A 12 25.29 -21.37 22.16
CA GLU A 12 24.18 -20.58 22.72
C GLU A 12 22.92 -20.67 21.86
N LEU A 13 23.05 -20.54 20.53
CA LEU A 13 21.93 -20.74 19.61
C LEU A 13 21.30 -22.13 19.73
N LYS A 14 22.13 -23.17 19.90
CA LYS A 14 21.66 -24.53 20.11
C LYS A 14 20.91 -24.71 21.44
N LYS A 15 21.32 -24.01 22.51
CA LYS A 15 20.58 -23.98 23.78
C LYS A 15 19.21 -23.32 23.64
N LEU A 16 19.09 -22.34 22.76
CA LEU A 16 17.83 -21.66 22.40
C LEU A 16 16.99 -22.43 21.37
N GLY A 17 17.38 -23.67 21.01
CA GLY A 17 16.63 -24.52 20.06
C GLY A 17 16.80 -24.16 18.59
N VAL A 18 17.76 -23.29 18.24
CA VAL A 18 18.04 -22.90 16.86
C VAL A 18 19.15 -23.79 16.27
N GLU A 19 18.79 -24.65 15.33
CA GLU A 19 19.73 -25.51 14.62
C GLU A 19 20.48 -24.73 13.52
N VAL A 20 21.81 -24.83 13.52
CA VAL A 20 22.68 -24.12 12.55
C VAL A 20 23.41 -25.13 11.69
N ASP A 21 23.14 -25.11 10.38
CA ASP A 21 23.78 -26.01 9.41
C ASP A 21 25.31 -25.81 9.37
N PRO A 22 26.12 -26.85 9.63
CA PRO A 22 27.59 -26.73 9.64
C PRO A 22 28.17 -26.47 8.25
N ALA A 23 27.44 -26.83 7.18
CA ALA A 23 27.85 -26.60 5.80
C ALA A 23 27.76 -25.11 5.38
N LYS A 24 27.01 -24.30 6.14
CA LYS A 24 26.77 -22.90 5.81
C LYS A 24 27.84 -22.04 6.47
N LYS A 25 28.71 -21.41 5.66
CA LYS A 25 29.75 -20.48 6.15
C LYS A 25 29.12 -19.19 6.71
N LEU A 26 28.59 -19.24 7.93
CA LEU A 26 28.09 -18.08 8.66
C LEU A 26 29.26 -17.30 9.28
N THR A 27 29.19 -15.97 9.14
CA THR A 27 30.10 -15.00 9.74
C THR A 27 29.61 -14.62 11.14
N ASN A 28 30.51 -14.27 12.05
CA ASN A 28 30.20 -13.85 13.43
C ASN A 28 29.07 -12.81 13.54
N PRO A 29 29.05 -11.70 12.76
CA PRO A 29 27.97 -10.71 12.88
C PRO A 29 26.59 -11.27 12.50
N LYS A 30 26.53 -12.35 11.73
CA LYS A 30 25.26 -13.01 11.37
C LYS A 30 24.77 -13.93 12.48
N LEU A 31 25.69 -14.61 13.18
CA LEU A 31 25.37 -15.43 14.35
C LEU A 31 24.89 -14.56 15.52
N GLU A 32 25.54 -13.42 15.77
CA GLU A 32 25.13 -12.46 16.80
C GLU A 32 23.71 -11.92 16.54
N LYS A 33 23.36 -11.61 15.28
CA LYS A 33 22.00 -11.19 14.92
C LYS A 33 20.95 -12.29 15.11
N MET A 34 21.31 -13.56 14.88
CA MET A 34 20.41 -14.67 15.13
C MET A 34 20.19 -14.88 16.63
N LEU A 35 21.23 -14.69 17.44
CA LEU A 35 21.15 -14.79 18.89
C LEU A 35 20.24 -13.70 19.46
N ALA A 36 20.48 -12.44 19.10
CA ALA A 36 19.66 -11.31 19.55
C ALA A 36 18.18 -11.44 19.13
N LYS A 37 17.91 -12.07 17.98
CA LYS A 37 16.54 -12.34 17.54
C LYS A 37 15.89 -13.43 18.39
N ALA A 38 16.60 -14.52 18.68
CA ALA A 38 16.09 -15.62 19.50
C ALA A 38 15.84 -15.18 20.96
N GLU A 39 16.69 -14.31 21.50
CA GLU A 39 16.50 -13.74 22.84
C GLU A 39 15.32 -12.76 22.89
N GLY A 40 15.03 -12.04 21.81
CA GLY A 40 13.91 -11.09 21.71
C GLY A 40 12.52 -11.73 21.55
N GLU A 41 12.42 -13.00 21.20
CA GLU A 41 11.15 -13.69 20.94
C GLU A 41 10.59 -14.47 22.17
N SER A 42 11.24 -14.37 23.35
CA SER A 42 10.84 -15.08 24.59
C SER A 42 9.97 -14.26 25.56
N SER A 43 9.37 -13.15 25.13
CA SER A 43 8.54 -12.29 25.98
C SER A 43 7.24 -11.91 25.25
N GLY A 44 6.32 -12.88 25.18
CA GLY A 44 4.94 -12.68 24.73
C GLY A 44 4.02 -13.42 25.69
N SER A 45 3.69 -12.75 26.78
CA SER A 45 2.85 -13.16 27.89
C SER A 45 1.48 -13.68 27.46
N GLU A 46 1.11 -14.81 28.06
CA GLU A 46 -0.25 -15.25 28.27
C GLU A 46 -0.96 -14.20 29.15
N GLU A 47 -1.99 -13.54 28.63
CA GLU A 47 -2.96 -12.80 29.45
C GLU A 47 -4.39 -13.14 29.03
N ASP A 48 -5.19 -13.31 30.08
CA ASP A 48 -6.57 -13.73 30.17
C ASP A 48 -7.52 -13.12 29.13
N THR A 49 -8.30 -13.99 28.47
CA THR A 49 -9.53 -13.56 27.78
C THR A 49 -10.73 -13.90 28.65
N GLU A 50 -11.04 -12.92 29.49
CA GLU A 50 -12.27 -12.76 30.24
C GLU A 50 -13.50 -12.84 29.32
N SER A 51 -14.47 -13.64 29.75
CA SER A 51 -15.76 -13.89 29.12
C SER A 51 -16.51 -12.60 28.77
N ARG A 52 -16.53 -12.22 27.49
CA ARG A 52 -17.50 -11.27 26.95
C ARG A 52 -18.68 -12.01 26.33
N GLU A 53 -19.84 -11.80 26.95
CA GLU A 53 -21.16 -12.18 26.47
C GLU A 53 -21.33 -11.82 24.99
N THR A 54 -21.76 -12.80 24.20
CA THR A 54 -22.09 -12.66 22.79
C THR A 54 -23.34 -11.81 22.61
N PRO A 55 -23.28 -10.60 22.00
CA PRO A 55 -24.49 -9.99 21.48
C PRO A 55 -24.97 -10.81 20.28
N ALA A 56 -26.28 -11.05 20.24
CA ALA A 56 -26.97 -11.81 19.22
C ALA A 56 -26.50 -11.44 17.81
N ARG A 57 -26.03 -12.46 17.08
CA ARG A 57 -25.62 -12.43 15.68
C ARG A 57 -26.83 -12.06 14.81
N LEU A 58 -27.01 -10.76 14.55
CA LEU A 58 -27.77 -10.29 13.41
C LEU A 58 -27.17 -10.93 12.16
N LYS A 59 -27.98 -11.73 11.46
CA LYS A 59 -27.63 -12.31 10.16
C LYS A 59 -27.28 -11.14 9.23
N PRO A 60 -26.07 -11.06 8.68
CA PRO A 60 -25.84 -10.13 7.58
C PRO A 60 -26.64 -10.66 6.39
N ASP A 61 -27.59 -9.85 5.92
CA ASP A 61 -28.17 -10.00 4.61
C ASP A 61 -27.06 -10.15 3.57
N ALA A 62 -27.31 -11.04 2.62
CA ALA A 62 -26.39 -11.50 1.61
C ALA A 62 -25.68 -10.36 0.87
N PRO A 63 -24.37 -10.43 0.60
CA PRO A 63 -23.86 -9.84 -0.62
C PRO A 63 -24.37 -10.70 -1.77
N ALA A 64 -25.22 -10.11 -2.62
CA ALA A 64 -25.54 -10.63 -3.92
C ALA A 64 -24.24 -11.09 -4.59
N LYS A 65 -24.21 -12.37 -4.94
CA LYS A 65 -23.16 -13.01 -5.71
C LYS A 65 -23.16 -12.33 -7.08
N SER A 66 -22.36 -11.27 -7.25
CA SER A 66 -22.21 -10.63 -8.55
C SER A 66 -21.40 -11.58 -9.42
N GLU A 67 -22.09 -12.27 -10.32
CA GLU A 67 -21.53 -13.13 -11.36
C GLU A 67 -20.85 -12.29 -12.47
N ALA A 68 -20.07 -11.27 -12.10
CA ALA A 68 -19.31 -10.42 -13.03
C ALA A 68 -17.84 -10.85 -13.15
N SER A 69 -17.52 -12.13 -12.86
CA SER A 69 -16.15 -12.66 -12.83
C SER A 69 -15.71 -13.35 -14.12
N ALA A 70 -16.28 -13.01 -15.29
CA ALA A 70 -16.08 -13.81 -16.51
C ALA A 70 -15.74 -13.04 -17.80
N SER A 71 -15.15 -11.84 -17.75
CA SER A 71 -14.66 -11.18 -18.98
C SER A 71 -13.34 -10.43 -18.88
N VAL A 72 -12.56 -10.60 -17.79
CA VAL A 72 -11.31 -9.84 -17.59
C VAL A 72 -10.13 -10.40 -18.41
N THR A 73 -10.27 -11.58 -19.03
CA THR A 73 -9.13 -12.30 -19.61
C THR A 73 -8.60 -11.79 -20.95
N ALA A 74 -9.18 -10.75 -21.56
CA ALA A 74 -8.75 -10.26 -22.89
C ALA A 74 -8.19 -8.83 -22.92
N LYS A 75 -8.33 -8.05 -21.84
CA LYS A 75 -7.68 -6.73 -21.76
C LYS A 75 -6.27 -6.99 -21.24
N GLY A 76 -5.26 -6.84 -22.09
CA GLY A 76 -3.85 -6.98 -21.71
C GLY A 76 -3.46 -6.11 -20.52
N ASP A 77 -2.17 -6.07 -20.19
CA ASP A 77 -1.66 -5.30 -19.05
C ASP A 77 -1.77 -3.78 -19.26
N TYR A 78 -3.00 -3.26 -19.09
CA TYR A 78 -3.34 -1.85 -19.29
C TYR A 78 -2.73 -0.95 -18.20
N LEU A 79 -2.19 -1.53 -17.13
CA LEU A 79 -1.44 -0.81 -16.11
C LEU A 79 0.00 -0.54 -16.54
N GLN A 80 0.50 -1.24 -17.55
CA GLN A 80 1.88 -1.09 -18.01
C GLN A 80 2.20 0.34 -18.38
N LYS A 81 1.32 1.02 -19.14
CA LYS A 81 1.50 2.43 -19.56
C LYS A 81 1.72 3.44 -18.43
N TYR A 82 1.46 3.07 -17.17
CA TYR A 82 1.64 3.94 -16.01
C TYR A 82 2.77 3.48 -15.08
N GLN A 83 3.51 2.44 -15.44
CA GLN A 83 4.58 1.92 -14.59
C GLN A 83 5.74 2.89 -14.54
N TYR A 84 6.21 3.15 -13.31
CA TYR A 84 7.37 3.97 -13.07
C TYR A 84 8.66 3.25 -13.49
N GLY A 85 9.46 3.94 -14.31
CA GLY A 85 10.83 3.58 -14.63
C GLY A 85 11.79 4.65 -14.12
N LYS A 86 12.85 4.24 -13.43
CA LYS A 86 13.95 5.15 -13.12
C LYS A 86 14.79 5.30 -14.41
N ASP A 87 14.86 6.51 -14.95
CA ASP A 87 15.63 6.84 -16.16
C ASP A 87 15.13 6.15 -17.44
N VAL A 88 13.90 5.63 -17.43
CA VAL A 88 13.27 4.91 -18.53
C VAL A 88 11.89 5.54 -18.80
N PRO A 89 11.42 5.61 -20.07
CA PRO A 89 10.08 6.08 -20.38
C PRO A 89 8.98 5.36 -19.58
N LEU A 90 7.90 6.09 -19.31
CA LEU A 90 6.76 5.56 -18.58
C LEU A 90 6.17 4.35 -19.32
N GLY A 91 6.05 3.23 -18.61
CA GLY A 91 5.50 1.99 -19.14
C GLY A 91 6.39 1.16 -20.05
N ASP A 92 7.69 1.40 -20.03
CA ASP A 92 8.65 0.52 -20.67
C ASP A 92 8.55 -0.92 -20.10
N PRO A 93 8.55 -1.98 -20.94
CA PRO A 93 8.46 -3.36 -20.46
C PRO A 93 9.55 -3.78 -19.46
N SER A 94 10.71 -3.11 -19.47
CA SER A 94 11.82 -3.37 -18.54
C SER A 94 11.50 -2.97 -17.09
N THR A 95 10.50 -2.10 -16.87
CA THR A 95 10.08 -1.65 -15.53
C THR A 95 9.13 -2.65 -14.86
N ASN A 96 8.78 -3.74 -15.57
CA ASN A 96 7.89 -4.74 -15.02
C ASN A 96 8.46 -5.37 -13.74
N PRO A 97 7.61 -5.57 -12.71
CA PRO A 97 8.07 -6.18 -11.48
C PRO A 97 8.53 -7.61 -11.72
N SER A 98 9.66 -8.00 -11.10
CA SER A 98 10.21 -9.35 -11.20
C SER A 98 9.14 -10.40 -10.86
N PRO A 99 9.01 -11.49 -11.65
CA PRO A 99 8.13 -12.61 -11.32
C PRO A 99 8.34 -13.10 -9.89
N GLY A 100 7.24 -13.38 -9.17
CA GLY A 100 7.27 -13.84 -7.79
C GLY A 100 7.43 -12.75 -6.71
N SER A 101 7.83 -11.53 -7.08
CA SER A 101 7.97 -10.40 -6.15
C SER A 101 6.63 -9.93 -5.56
N LYS A 102 6.66 -9.23 -4.43
CA LYS A 102 5.45 -8.62 -3.82
C LYS A 102 4.76 -7.66 -4.80
N ALA A 103 5.54 -6.86 -5.52
CA ALA A 103 5.04 -5.94 -6.54
C ALA A 103 4.37 -6.68 -7.70
N TYR A 104 4.93 -7.82 -8.14
CA TYR A 104 4.32 -8.66 -9.17
C TYR A 104 2.97 -9.23 -8.73
N ARG A 105 2.91 -9.79 -7.52
CA ARG A 105 1.64 -10.29 -6.95
C ARG A 105 0.60 -9.17 -6.83
N MET A 106 1.02 -7.97 -6.45
CA MET A 106 0.14 -6.81 -6.35
C MET A 106 -0.39 -6.38 -7.71
N LYS A 107 0.47 -6.26 -8.71
CA LYS A 107 0.07 -5.96 -10.09
C LYS A 107 -0.96 -6.97 -10.62
N GLN A 108 -0.72 -8.26 -10.41
CA GLN A 108 -1.66 -9.31 -10.80
C GLN A 108 -3.00 -9.21 -10.05
N ALA A 109 -2.98 -8.84 -8.77
CA ALA A 109 -4.21 -8.61 -8.00
C ALA A 109 -5.00 -7.39 -8.52
N LEU A 110 -4.30 -6.31 -8.87
CA LEU A 110 -4.90 -5.10 -9.42
C LEU A 110 -5.51 -5.33 -10.81
N LEU A 111 -4.85 -6.10 -11.67
CA LEU A 111 -5.35 -6.44 -13.01
C LEU A 111 -6.62 -7.30 -13.00
N LYS A 112 -6.90 -7.99 -11.88
CA LYS A 112 -8.13 -8.78 -11.70
C LYS A 112 -9.34 -7.92 -11.31
N GLN A 113 -9.12 -6.69 -10.86
CA GLN A 113 -10.19 -5.79 -10.44
C GLN A 113 -10.89 -5.20 -11.66
N GLU A 114 -12.15 -4.81 -11.49
CA GLU A 114 -12.87 -4.07 -12.51
C GLU A 114 -12.21 -2.69 -12.72
N PRO A 115 -11.90 -2.30 -13.98
CA PRO A 115 -11.37 -0.98 -14.27
C PRO A 115 -12.46 0.08 -14.13
N VAL A 116 -12.19 1.12 -13.36
CA VAL A 116 -13.07 2.27 -13.17
C VAL A 116 -12.45 3.49 -13.85
N LYS A 117 -13.30 4.32 -14.46
CA LYS A 117 -12.90 5.58 -15.07
C LYS A 117 -12.93 6.68 -14.03
N ILE A 118 -11.78 7.32 -13.81
CA ILE A 118 -11.67 8.47 -12.90
C ILE A 118 -10.92 9.61 -13.57
N ILE A 119 -11.09 10.82 -13.04
CA ILE A 119 -10.26 11.97 -13.37
C ILE A 119 -9.33 12.29 -12.21
N VAL A 120 -8.04 12.46 -12.50
CA VAL A 120 -7.06 12.91 -11.50
C VAL A 120 -6.93 14.42 -11.61
N MET A 121 -7.49 15.15 -10.65
CA MET A 121 -7.45 16.61 -10.63
C MET A 121 -6.02 17.13 -10.43
N ARG A 122 -5.74 18.28 -11.06
CA ARG A 122 -4.49 19.02 -10.92
C ARG A 122 -4.69 20.17 -9.94
N GLU A 123 -3.66 20.49 -9.16
CA GLU A 123 -3.69 21.63 -8.26
C GLU A 123 -3.51 22.96 -9.03
N PRO A 124 -4.11 24.07 -8.57
CA PRO A 124 -3.92 25.37 -9.21
C PRO A 124 -2.44 25.77 -9.18
N GLY A 125 -1.89 26.14 -10.34
CA GLY A 125 -0.47 26.51 -10.48
C GLY A 125 0.50 25.35 -10.76
N GLU A 126 0.01 24.10 -10.76
CA GLU A 126 0.82 22.93 -11.08
C GLU A 126 1.02 22.77 -12.60
N ALA A 127 2.23 22.39 -13.03
CA ALA A 127 2.55 22.14 -14.44
C ALA A 127 1.82 20.90 -15.00
N PRO A 128 1.44 20.89 -16.29
CA PRO A 128 0.72 19.77 -16.90
C PRO A 128 1.54 18.47 -17.00
N SER A 129 2.87 18.55 -16.95
CA SER A 129 3.75 17.39 -17.00
C SER A 129 3.84 16.62 -15.67
N ILE A 130 3.28 17.16 -14.58
CA ILE A 130 3.42 16.54 -13.26
C ILE A 130 2.42 15.38 -13.12
N LEU A 131 2.96 14.21 -12.81
CA LEU A 131 2.20 12.98 -12.62
C LEU A 131 1.82 12.79 -11.15
N LYS A 132 0.70 12.12 -10.89
CA LYS A 132 0.32 11.63 -9.56
C LYS A 132 0.92 10.25 -9.34
N SER A 133 1.91 10.15 -8.47
CA SER A 133 2.50 8.88 -8.06
C SER A 133 1.68 8.18 -6.98
N ILE A 134 1.44 6.88 -7.18
CA ILE A 134 0.75 6.00 -6.24
C ILE A 134 1.63 4.79 -5.99
N ASN A 135 1.93 4.52 -4.73
CA ASN A 135 2.72 3.35 -4.33
C ASN A 135 1.86 2.39 -3.51
N LEU A 136 1.70 1.16 -4.00
CA LEU A 136 0.97 0.10 -3.35
C LEU A 136 1.85 -1.13 -3.22
N ASN A 137 2.25 -1.46 -1.98
CA ASN A 137 2.96 -2.70 -1.69
C ASN A 137 4.23 -2.91 -2.55
N GLY A 138 4.93 -1.81 -2.87
CA GLY A 138 6.15 -1.82 -3.70
C GLY A 138 5.88 -1.75 -5.20
N TYR A 139 4.63 -1.65 -5.63
CA TYR A 139 4.24 -1.36 -7.00
C TYR A 139 3.90 0.12 -7.14
N ARG A 140 4.68 0.85 -7.94
CA ARG A 140 4.51 2.28 -8.17
C ARG A 140 3.92 2.54 -9.55
N LEU A 141 2.88 3.36 -9.58
CA LEU A 141 2.25 3.87 -10.79
C LEU A 141 2.33 5.39 -10.79
N ASP A 142 2.71 5.97 -11.92
CA ASP A 142 2.70 7.41 -12.14
C ASP A 142 1.60 7.73 -13.16
N LEU A 143 0.54 8.39 -12.68
CA LEU A 143 -0.68 8.66 -13.45
C LEU A 143 -0.69 10.10 -13.96
N PRO A 144 -1.06 10.35 -15.24
CA PRO A 144 -1.24 11.70 -15.73
C PRO A 144 -2.43 12.39 -15.04
N LYS A 145 -2.35 13.70 -14.91
CA LYS A 145 -3.42 14.54 -14.34
C LYS A 145 -4.26 15.16 -15.46
N GLN A 146 -5.48 15.58 -15.14
CA GLN A 146 -6.48 16.16 -16.06
C GLN A 146 -6.95 15.25 -17.20
N GLU A 147 -6.72 13.95 -17.11
CA GLU A 147 -7.17 12.97 -18.08
C GLU A 147 -8.13 11.96 -17.43
N TYR A 148 -9.07 11.44 -18.22
CA TYR A 148 -9.91 10.31 -17.80
C TYR A 148 -9.13 9.02 -17.94
N LEU A 149 -8.80 8.42 -16.79
CA LEU A 149 -7.99 7.22 -16.73
C LEU A 149 -8.81 6.01 -16.32
N GLU A 150 -8.62 4.91 -17.02
CA GLU A 150 -9.05 3.58 -16.58
C GLU A 150 -8.02 3.03 -15.59
N VAL A 151 -8.42 2.89 -14.33
CA VAL A 151 -7.59 2.35 -13.26
C VAL A 151 -8.38 1.33 -12.43
N PRO A 152 -7.70 0.36 -11.77
CA PRO A 152 -8.31 -0.55 -10.81
C PRO A 152 -9.06 0.18 -9.70
N GLU A 153 -10.17 -0.38 -9.24
CA GLU A 153 -11.00 0.18 -8.19
C GLU A 153 -10.19 0.57 -6.93
N GLN A 154 -9.24 -0.27 -6.52
CA GLN A 154 -8.41 0.01 -5.35
C GLN A 154 -7.59 1.29 -5.49
N ILE A 155 -7.06 1.57 -6.69
CA ILE A 155 -6.32 2.79 -7.00
C ILE A 155 -7.27 4.00 -7.02
N ALA A 156 -8.45 3.85 -7.63
CA ALA A 156 -9.48 4.88 -7.63
C ALA A 156 -9.87 5.30 -6.21
N ARG A 157 -10.14 4.34 -5.31
CA ARG A 157 -10.48 4.61 -3.91
C ARG A 157 -9.39 5.42 -3.19
N ILE A 158 -8.12 5.14 -3.46
CA ILE A 158 -6.99 5.87 -2.86
C ILE A 158 -6.96 7.31 -3.35
N ILE A 159 -7.11 7.52 -4.66
CA ILE A 159 -7.11 8.86 -5.27
C ILE A 159 -8.27 9.69 -4.72
N MET A 160 -9.49 9.13 -4.74
CA MET A 160 -10.68 9.82 -4.23
C MET A 160 -10.56 10.14 -2.74
N LYS A 161 -10.03 9.21 -1.93
CA LYS A 161 -9.78 9.46 -0.50
C LYS A 161 -8.76 10.58 -0.29
N SER A 162 -7.67 10.60 -1.07
CA SER A 162 -6.66 11.66 -1.02
C SER A 162 -7.25 13.01 -1.40
N GLN A 163 -8.05 13.07 -2.46
CA GLN A 163 -8.71 14.31 -2.89
C GLN A 163 -9.69 14.81 -1.83
N LYS A 164 -10.52 13.92 -1.27
CA LYS A 164 -11.44 14.27 -0.19
C LYS A 164 -10.73 14.86 1.02
N GLN A 165 -9.58 14.29 1.40
CA GLN A 165 -8.76 14.81 2.51
C GLN A 165 -8.20 16.21 2.20
N GLN A 166 -7.73 16.44 0.98
CA GLN A 166 -7.25 17.75 0.54
C GLN A 166 -8.39 18.77 0.55
N ASP A 167 -9.55 18.42 0.02
CA ASP A 167 -10.74 19.29 0.01
C ASP A 167 -11.18 19.63 1.44
N GLU A 168 -11.22 18.65 2.35
CA GLU A 168 -11.55 18.87 3.76
C GLU A 168 -10.55 19.80 4.45
N ALA A 169 -9.25 19.65 4.19
CA ALA A 169 -8.22 20.53 4.74
C ALA A 169 -8.35 21.98 4.21
N LEU A 170 -8.70 22.13 2.92
CA LEU A 170 -8.86 23.44 2.28
C LEU A 170 -10.16 24.14 2.66
N LYS A 171 -11.19 23.44 3.17
CA LYS A 171 -12.46 24.06 3.60
C LYS A 171 -12.26 25.20 4.59
N PHE A 172 -11.34 25.06 5.55
CA PHE A 172 -11.09 26.10 6.55
C PHE A 172 -10.36 27.33 6.01
N MET A 173 -9.65 27.20 4.87
CA MET A 173 -8.92 28.30 4.24
C MET A 173 -9.75 29.02 3.17
N ARG A 174 -10.88 28.44 2.74
CA ARG A 174 -11.86 29.14 1.91
C ARG A 174 -12.55 30.19 2.77
N ILE A 175 -11.98 31.40 2.77
CA ILE A 175 -12.72 32.57 3.22
C ILE A 175 -13.89 32.70 2.25
N ASP A 176 -15.11 32.41 2.71
CA ASP A 176 -16.32 32.69 1.96
C ASP A 176 -16.42 34.22 1.79
N ILE A 177 -15.82 34.76 0.72
CA ILE A 177 -15.90 36.18 0.34
C ILE A 177 -17.35 36.60 0.04
N ALA A 178 -18.29 35.67 0.07
CA ALA A 178 -19.67 35.83 -0.35
C ALA A 178 -20.63 36.46 0.68
N ASP A 179 -20.22 36.77 1.91
CA ASP A 179 -21.22 37.11 2.94
C ASP A 179 -21.31 38.57 3.40
N ASP A 180 -20.40 39.46 3.00
CA ASP A 180 -20.39 40.84 3.55
C ASP A 180 -20.80 41.96 2.57
N LYS A 181 -20.74 41.71 1.24
CA LYS A 181 -21.14 42.71 0.23
C LYS A 181 -22.58 42.56 -0.27
N THR A 182 -23.15 41.36 -0.23
CA THR A 182 -24.52 41.06 -0.72
C THR A 182 -25.59 41.24 0.35
N LYS A 183 -25.29 41.03 1.65
CA LYS A 183 -26.24 41.33 2.74
C LYS A 183 -26.50 42.82 2.93
N LYS A 184 -25.56 43.70 2.54
CA LYS A 184 -25.69 45.16 2.67
C LYS A 184 -26.47 45.83 1.52
N GLN A 185 -26.74 45.12 0.43
CA GLN A 185 -27.50 45.65 -0.73
C GLN A 185 -28.96 45.17 -0.79
N LEU A 186 -29.37 44.20 0.04
CA LEU A 186 -30.72 43.65 0.08
C LEU A 186 -31.52 44.04 1.35
N GLY A 187 -30.96 44.93 2.18
CA GLY A 187 -31.58 45.38 3.43
C GLY A 187 -31.25 46.83 3.75
N ALA A 188 -31.76 47.75 2.94
CA ALA A 188 -32.01 49.15 3.27
C ALA A 188 -33.18 49.65 2.41
#